data_AF-A0A7K0NZG6-F1
#
_entry.id   AF-A0A7K0NZG6-F1
#
_cell.length_a   1.000
_cell.length_b   1.000
_cell.length_c   1.000
_cell.angle_alpha   90.00
_cell.angle_beta   90.00
_cell.angle_gamma   90.00
#
_symmetry.space_group_name_H-M   'P 1'
#
loop_
_entity.id
_entity.type
_entity.pdbx_description
1 polymer ?
#
loop_
_entity_poly.entity_id
_entity_poly.type
_entity_poly.pdbx_seq_one_letter_code
_entity_poly.pdbx_strand_id
1 'polypeptide(L)'
;VLIALYAVGTMVTAVIGGILSDRSGRRKVYVIGASIVMAGAALLLVITTTMQMAMVAALILGLGYGAYLAVDQALITQVLPRAEDRARDLGVINIANSAPQVLGPVIAATLVTSFGGYPALYVVTAIVTLLGAAAIIPIRSVK
;
A
#
# COMPACT_ATOMS: atom_id res chain seq x y z
N VAL A 1 1.47 -19.16 8.89
CA VAL A 1 2.71 -18.47 9.33
C VAL A 1 2.95 -17.17 8.56
N LEU A 2 2.99 -17.18 7.23
CA LEU A 2 3.22 -15.95 6.43
C LEU A 2 2.23 -14.81 6.76
N ILE A 3 0.93 -15.11 6.80
CA ILE A 3 -0.11 -14.14 7.18
C ILE A 3 0.12 -13.57 8.58
N ALA A 4 0.59 -14.40 9.53
CA ALA A 4 0.87 -13.96 10.89
C ALA A 4 2.07 -13.00 10.93
N LEU A 5 3.16 -13.30 10.21
CA LEU A 5 4.32 -12.40 10.11
C LEU A 5 3.94 -11.07 9.45
N TYR A 6 3.19 -11.14 8.36
CA TYR A 6 2.64 -9.96 7.70
C TYR A 6 1.81 -9.12 8.68
N ALA A 7 0.84 -9.73 9.37
CA ALA A 7 -0.03 -9.04 10.31
C ALA A 7 0.75 -8.41 11.47
N VAL A 8 1.74 -9.11 12.04
CA VAL A 8 2.62 -8.57 13.08
C VAL A 8 3.38 -7.35 12.57
N GLY A 9 3.99 -7.44 11.37
CA GLY A 9 4.66 -6.31 10.75
C GLY A 9 3.71 -5.12 10.57
N THR A 10 2.52 -5.36 10.04
CA THR A 10 1.49 -4.34 9.84
C THR A 10 1.06 -3.68 11.13
N MET A 11 0.78 -4.44 12.19
CA MET A 11 0.38 -3.86 13.49
C MET A 11 1.46 -2.97 14.08
N VAL A 12 2.72 -3.41 14.03
CA VAL A 12 3.85 -2.65 14.59
C VAL A 12 4.04 -1.33 13.85
N THR A 13 4.06 -1.35 12.51
CA THR A 13 4.31 -0.14 11.73
C THR A 13 3.09 0.73 11.52
N ALA A 14 1.87 0.22 11.67
CA ALA A 14 0.68 1.07 11.69
C ALA A 14 0.75 2.06 12.86
N VAL A 15 1.13 1.58 14.06
CA VAL A 15 1.27 2.44 15.23
C VAL A 15 2.49 3.35 15.09
N ILE A 16 3.67 2.78 14.82
CA ILE A 16 4.92 3.56 14.76
C ILE A 16 4.90 4.54 13.60
N GLY A 17 4.48 4.10 12.41
CA GLY A 17 4.40 4.90 11.20
C GLY A 17 3.40 6.06 11.33
N GLY A 18 2.26 5.83 11.97
CA GLY A 18 1.31 6.88 12.31
C GLY A 18 1.93 7.95 13.22
N ILE A 19 2.56 7.55 14.33
CA ILE A 19 3.20 8.47 15.28
C ILE A 19 4.33 9.27 14.61
N LEU A 20 5.20 8.60 13.84
CA LEU A 20 6.34 9.26 13.18
C LEU A 20 5.89 10.25 12.11
N SER A 21 4.88 9.86 11.33
CA SER A 21 4.29 10.71 10.30
C SER A 21 3.60 11.94 10.89
N ASP A 22 2.83 11.74 11.97
CA ASP A 22 2.13 12.83 12.64
C ASP A 22 3.10 13.81 13.30
N ARG A 23 4.16 13.30 13.93
CA ARG A 23 5.18 14.13 14.58
C ARG A 23 6.03 14.92 13.58
N SER A 24 6.32 14.34 12.42
CA SER A 24 7.12 15.00 11.39
C SER A 24 6.30 15.99 10.56
N GLY A 25 4.97 15.83 10.51
CA GLY A 25 4.06 16.62 9.68
C GLY A 25 4.27 16.43 8.17
N ARG A 26 5.09 15.45 7.75
CA ARG A 26 5.48 15.19 6.36
C ARG A 26 4.88 13.89 5.83
N ARG A 27 3.56 13.78 5.92
CA ARG A 27 2.79 12.55 5.64
C ARG A 27 3.11 11.96 4.27
N LYS A 28 3.28 12.81 3.26
CA LYS A 28 3.56 12.37 1.89
C LYS A 28 4.83 11.53 1.76
N VAL A 29 5.90 11.91 2.47
CA VAL A 29 7.19 11.20 2.43
C VAL A 29 7.05 9.79 3.01
N TYR A 30 6.25 9.64 4.07
CA TYR A 30 6.00 8.33 4.69
C TYR A 30 5.18 7.41 3.78
N VAL A 31 4.15 7.92 3.10
CA VAL A 31 3.37 7.11 2.14
C VAL A 31 4.25 6.64 0.98
N ILE A 32 5.07 7.53 0.42
CA ILE A 32 5.99 7.17 -0.68
C ILE A 32 7.02 6.15 -0.20
N GLY A 33 7.64 6.37 0.97
CA GLY A 33 8.60 5.43 1.55
C GLY A 33 8.00 4.05 1.81
N ALA A 34 6.80 4.00 2.40
CA ALA A 34 6.06 2.76 2.63
C ALA A 34 5.75 2.04 1.32
N SER A 35 5.35 2.77 0.29
CA SER A 35 5.08 2.22 -1.04
C SER A 35 6.33 1.62 -1.69
N ILE A 36 7.50 2.26 -1.53
CA ILE A 36 8.78 1.72 -2.00
C ILE A 36 9.13 0.42 -1.27
N VAL A 37 8.93 0.37 0.05
CA VAL A 37 9.16 -0.85 0.86
C VAL A 37 8.24 -1.98 0.40
N MET A 38 6.96 -1.69 0.16
CA MET A 38 5.99 -2.67 -0.34
C MET A 38 6.37 -3.18 -1.74
N ALA A 39 6.76 -2.28 -2.65
CA ALA A 39 7.19 -2.66 -4.00
C ALA A 39 8.46 -3.53 -3.96
N GLY A 40 9.43 -3.18 -3.11
CA GLY A 40 10.63 -3.98 -2.88
C GLY A 40 10.30 -5.38 -2.33
N ALA A 41 9.38 -5.48 -1.37
CA ALA A 41 8.94 -6.76 -0.83
C ALA A 41 8.20 -7.62 -1.88
N ALA A 42 7.37 -7.00 -2.73
CA ALA A 42 6.72 -7.68 -3.84
C ALA A 42 7.76 -8.21 -4.85
N LEU A 43 8.77 -7.42 -5.23
CA LEU A 43 9.86 -7.88 -6.09
C LEU A 43 10.70 -8.99 -5.44
N LEU A 44 10.89 -8.95 -4.12
CA LEU A 44 11.55 -10.04 -3.39
C LEU A 44 10.78 -11.36 -3.51
N LEU A 45 9.45 -11.31 -3.53
CA LEU A 45 8.60 -12.49 -3.74
C LEU A 45 8.71 -13.08 -5.15
N VAL A 46 9.14 -12.30 -6.15
CA VAL A 46 9.36 -12.79 -7.53
C VAL A 46 10.50 -13.80 -7.59
N ILE A 47 11.59 -13.54 -6.86
CA ILE A 47 12.81 -14.36 -6.86
C ILE A 47 12.86 -15.36 -5.70
N THR A 48 11.78 -15.44 -4.91
CA THR A 48 11.74 -16.28 -3.72
C THR A 48 11.71 -17.76 -4.09
N THR A 49 12.73 -18.50 -3.65
CA THR A 49 12.87 -19.94 -3.88
C THR A 49 12.69 -20.77 -2.61
N THR A 50 12.67 -20.13 -1.43
CA THR A 50 12.59 -20.81 -0.13
C THR A 50 11.48 -20.23 0.76
N MET A 51 10.94 -21.07 1.63
CA MET A 51 9.92 -20.65 2.62
C MET A 51 10.44 -19.54 3.56
N GLN A 52 11.72 -19.59 3.94
CA GLN A 52 12.32 -18.58 4.82
C GLN A 52 12.37 -17.21 4.13
N MET A 53 12.73 -17.16 2.85
CA MET A 53 12.72 -15.92 2.08
C MET A 53 11.30 -15.37 1.90
N ALA A 54 10.30 -16.24 1.71
CA ALA A 54 8.90 -15.85 1.71
C ALA A 54 8.45 -15.25 3.05
N MET A 55 8.90 -15.81 4.18
CA MET A 55 8.60 -15.29 5.52
C MET A 55 9.17 -13.89 5.74
N VAL A 56 10.42 -13.67 5.33
CA VAL A 56 11.05 -12.34 5.39
C VAL A 56 10.32 -11.34 4.49
N ALA A 57 10.01 -11.74 3.25
CA ALA A 57 9.28 -10.87 2.31
C ALA A 57 7.88 -10.52 2.83
N ALA A 58 7.15 -11.48 3.41
CA ALA A 58 5.84 -11.25 4.01
C ALA A 58 5.92 -10.26 5.20
N LEU A 59 6.94 -10.37 6.04
CA LEU A 59 7.17 -9.43 7.13
C LEU A 59 7.45 -8.02 6.59
N ILE A 60 8.35 -7.87 5.62
CA ILE A 60 8.68 -6.56 5.02
C ILE A 60 7.45 -5.95 4.34
N LEU A 61 6.68 -6.76 3.61
CA LEU A 61 5.43 -6.32 3.00
C LEU A 61 4.44 -5.82 4.06
N GLY A 62 4.34 -6.54 5.18
CA GLY A 62 3.52 -6.16 6.33
C GLY A 62 3.95 -4.84 6.94
N LEU A 63 5.26 -4.65 7.15
CA LEU A 63 5.86 -3.41 7.66
C LEU A 63 5.53 -2.22 6.75
N GLY A 64 5.70 -2.38 5.43
CA GLY A 64 5.35 -1.34 4.46
C GLY A 64 3.86 -1.03 4.48
N TYR A 65 3.01 -2.05 4.47
CA TYR A 65 1.56 -1.87 4.44
C TYR A 65 1.00 -1.22 5.71
N GLY A 66 1.55 -1.55 6.89
CA GLY A 66 1.11 -0.91 8.14
C GLY A 66 1.39 0.58 8.15
N ALA A 67 2.61 0.98 7.76
CA ALA A 67 2.96 2.40 7.63
C ALA A 67 2.09 3.10 6.58
N TYR A 68 1.81 2.43 5.44
CA TYR A 68 0.93 2.94 4.41
C TYR A 68 -0.49 3.20 4.96
N LEU A 69 -1.11 2.19 5.59
CA LEU A 69 -2.47 2.28 6.12
C LEU A 69 -2.68 3.45 7.08
N ALA A 70 -1.74 3.65 8.01
CA ALA A 70 -1.85 4.70 9.01
C ALA A 70 -1.76 6.10 8.38
N VAL A 71 -0.86 6.28 7.40
CA VAL A 71 -0.56 7.60 6.85
C VAL A 71 -1.46 7.96 5.67
N ASP A 72 -1.84 6.99 4.83
CA ASP A 72 -2.68 7.18 3.64
C ASP A 72 -4.07 7.72 4.02
N GLN A 73 -4.75 7.09 4.98
CA GLN A 73 -6.03 7.60 5.50
C GLN A 73 -5.89 9.02 6.05
N ALA A 74 -4.79 9.27 6.76
CA ALA A 74 -4.50 10.57 7.34
C ALA A 74 -4.21 11.63 6.26
N LEU A 75 -3.65 11.24 5.11
CA LEU A 75 -3.42 12.11 3.94
C LEU A 75 -4.74 12.43 3.22
N ILE A 76 -5.59 11.42 3.01
CA ILE A 76 -6.90 11.56 2.37
C ILE A 76 -7.77 12.58 3.11
N THR A 77 -7.79 12.52 4.45
CA THR A 77 -8.54 13.48 5.27
C THR A 77 -8.02 14.92 5.19
N GLN A 78 -6.74 15.14 4.84
CA GLN A 78 -6.17 16.48 4.67
C GLN A 78 -6.49 17.10 3.31
N VAL A 79 -6.72 16.28 2.28
CA VAL A 79 -7.02 16.75 0.92
C VAL A 79 -8.51 16.92 0.66
N LEU A 80 -9.37 16.43 1.56
CA LEU A 80 -10.82 16.59 1.50
C LEU A 80 -11.24 18.07 1.66
N PRO A 81 -12.03 18.64 0.72
CA PRO A 81 -12.60 19.99 0.83
C PRO A 81 -13.49 20.15 2.08
N ARG A 82 -13.52 21.36 2.66
CA ARG A 82 -14.35 21.65 3.84
C ARG A 82 -15.78 22.04 3.43
N ALA A 83 -16.72 21.41 4.16
CA ALA A 83 -18.15 21.69 4.35
C ALA A 83 -19.14 21.37 3.21
N GLU A 84 -19.00 21.92 1.99
CA GLU A 84 -20.12 21.89 1.02
C GLU A 84 -20.18 20.62 0.15
N ASP A 85 -19.04 20.02 -0.21
CA ASP A 85 -18.96 18.83 -1.11
C ASP A 85 -18.64 17.50 -0.40
N ARG A 86 -18.61 17.50 0.95
CA ARG A 86 -18.04 16.39 1.75
C ARG A 86 -18.71 15.02 1.45
N ALA A 87 -20.01 15.00 1.18
CA ALA A 87 -20.72 13.76 0.87
C ALA A 87 -20.31 13.16 -0.50
N ARG A 88 -20.11 14.03 -1.50
CA ARG A 88 -19.67 13.63 -2.85
C ARG A 88 -18.23 13.12 -2.82
N ASP A 89 -17.34 13.84 -2.16
CA ASP A 89 -15.91 13.49 -2.10
C ASP A 89 -15.65 12.21 -1.29
N LEU A 90 -16.36 12.04 -0.16
CA LEU A 90 -16.34 10.78 0.58
C LEU A 90 -16.91 9.63 -0.26
N GLY A 91 -17.91 9.88 -1.10
CA GLY A 91 -18.42 8.91 -2.08
C GLY A 91 -17.33 8.48 -3.05
N VAL A 92 -16.58 9.42 -3.63
CA VAL A 92 -15.45 9.12 -4.54
C VAL A 92 -14.35 8.32 -3.83
N ILE A 93 -13.99 8.69 -2.60
CA ILE A 93 -13.00 7.94 -1.80
C ILE A 93 -13.48 6.52 -1.52
N ASN A 94 -14.76 6.32 -1.18
CA ASN A 94 -15.30 4.98 -0.94
C ASN A 94 -15.26 4.12 -2.20
N ILE A 95 -15.57 4.69 -3.37
CA ILE A 95 -15.46 4.00 -4.66
C ILE A 95 -13.99 3.65 -4.93
N ALA A 96 -13.07 4.59 -4.72
CA ALA A 96 -11.64 4.37 -4.90
C ALA A 96 -11.08 3.27 -3.96
N ASN A 97 -11.67 3.06 -2.79
CA ASN A 97 -11.31 1.97 -1.87
C ASN A 97 -11.99 0.64 -2.21
N SER A 98 -13.24 0.67 -2.66
CA SER A 98 -14.04 -0.54 -2.88
C SER A 98 -13.77 -1.18 -4.25
N ALA A 99 -13.55 -0.37 -5.29
CA ALA A 99 -13.31 -0.87 -6.64
C ALA A 99 -12.06 -1.77 -6.72
N PRO A 100 -10.90 -1.42 -6.12
CA PRO A 100 -9.74 -2.32 -6.09
C PRO A 100 -9.99 -3.62 -5.32
N GLN A 101 -10.84 -3.62 -4.28
CA GLN A 101 -11.16 -4.85 -3.54
C GLN A 101 -11.94 -5.85 -4.39
N VAL A 102 -12.81 -5.37 -5.28
CA VAL A 102 -13.59 -6.22 -6.19
C VAL A 102 -12.77 -6.64 -7.40
N LEU A 103 -12.06 -5.70 -8.02
CA LEU A 103 -11.31 -5.95 -9.26
C LEU A 103 -9.96 -6.65 -9.01
N GLY A 104 -9.35 -6.42 -7.85
CA GLY A 104 -8.03 -6.95 -7.49
C GLY A 104 -7.93 -8.47 -7.64
N PRO A 105 -8.83 -9.28 -7.03
CA PRO A 105 -8.83 -10.72 -7.19
C PRO A 105 -9.00 -11.20 -8.63
N VAL A 106 -9.82 -10.51 -9.43
CA VAL A 106 -10.06 -10.87 -10.84
C VAL A 106 -8.79 -10.61 -11.67
N ILE A 107 -8.15 -9.47 -11.47
CA ILE A 107 -6.88 -9.12 -12.12
C ILE A 107 -5.78 -10.09 -11.68
N ALA A 108 -5.68 -10.36 -10.37
CA ALA A 108 -4.71 -11.29 -9.79
C ALA A 108 -4.88 -12.70 -10.35
N ALA A 109 -6.11 -13.22 -10.40
CA ALA A 109 -6.41 -14.53 -10.97
C ALA A 109 -5.97 -14.59 -12.44
N THR A 110 -6.34 -13.59 -13.24
CA THR A 110 -5.98 -13.51 -14.66
C THR A 110 -4.46 -13.46 -14.86
N LEU A 111 -3.73 -12.69 -14.04
CA LEU A 111 -2.27 -12.62 -14.10
C LEU A 111 -1.64 -13.98 -13.78
N VAL A 112 -2.15 -14.65 -12.74
CA VAL A 112 -1.63 -15.95 -12.32
C VAL A 112 -1.93 -17.05 -13.35
N THR A 113 -3.12 -17.06 -13.96
CA THR A 113 -3.50 -18.11 -14.91
C THR A 113 -2.93 -17.91 -16.30
N SER A 114 -2.79 -16.66 -16.75
CA SER A 114 -2.56 -16.36 -18.18
C SER A 114 -1.23 -15.65 -18.47
N PHE A 115 -0.57 -15.07 -17.47
CA PHE A 115 0.62 -14.20 -17.67
C PHE A 115 1.89 -14.70 -16.96
N GLY A 116 1.98 -16.00 -16.64
CA GLY A 116 3.19 -16.59 -16.08
C GLY A 116 3.20 -16.74 -14.56
N GLY A 117 2.03 -16.78 -13.92
CA GLY A 117 1.91 -17.19 -12.51
C GLY A 117 2.11 -16.06 -11.50
N TYR A 118 2.46 -16.46 -10.28
CA TYR A 118 2.71 -15.55 -9.15
C TYR A 118 3.80 -14.49 -9.40
N PRO A 119 4.91 -14.77 -10.12
CA PRO A 119 5.89 -13.74 -10.47
C PRO A 119 5.27 -12.53 -11.17
N ALA A 120 4.38 -12.75 -12.14
CA ALA A 120 3.71 -11.67 -12.86
C ALA A 120 2.80 -10.84 -11.94
N LEU A 121 2.05 -11.51 -11.04
CA LEU A 121 1.24 -10.84 -10.03
C LEU A 121 2.09 -9.91 -9.15
N TYR A 122 3.24 -10.37 -8.67
CA TYR A 122 4.10 -9.58 -7.80
C TYR A 122 4.79 -8.42 -8.52
N VAL A 123 5.23 -8.62 -9.77
CA VAL A 123 5.78 -7.53 -10.61
C VAL A 123 4.71 -6.46 -10.86
N VAL A 124 3.51 -6.85 -11.27
CA VAL A 124 2.41 -5.89 -11.48
C VAL A 124 2.05 -5.17 -10.18
N THR A 125 2.02 -5.88 -9.04
CA THR A 125 1.81 -5.27 -7.72
C THR A 125 2.85 -4.19 -7.43
N ALA A 126 4.13 -4.48 -7.69
CA ALA A 126 5.21 -3.51 -7.48
C ALA A 126 5.04 -2.27 -8.37
N ILE A 127 4.74 -2.47 -9.66
CA ILE A 127 4.52 -1.38 -10.63
C ILE A 127 3.34 -0.51 -10.19
N VAL A 128 2.19 -1.10 -9.92
CA VAL A 128 0.97 -0.37 -9.53
C VAL A 128 1.20 0.39 -8.22
N THR A 129 1.89 -0.21 -7.25
CA THR A 129 2.22 0.45 -5.97
C THR A 129 3.12 1.67 -6.19
N LEU A 130 4.13 1.56 -7.05
CA LEU A 130 5.02 2.68 -7.38
C LEU A 130 4.32 3.77 -8.19
N LEU A 131 3.43 3.40 -9.11
CA LEU A 131 2.61 4.35 -9.86
C LEU A 131 1.64 5.10 -8.93
N GLY A 132 1.04 4.41 -7.96
CA GLY A 132 0.24 5.04 -6.91
C GLY A 132 1.06 6.04 -6.09
N ALA A 133 2.26 5.67 -5.65
CA ALA A 133 3.18 6.57 -4.96
C ALA A 133 3.56 7.79 -5.81
N ALA A 134 3.82 7.58 -7.12
CA ALA A 134 4.14 8.64 -8.06
C ALA A 134 2.96 9.62 -8.25
N ALA A 135 1.71 9.12 -8.26
CA ALA A 135 0.50 9.94 -8.35
C ALA A 135 0.32 10.86 -7.13
N ILE A 136 0.96 10.57 -5.99
CA ILE A 136 0.94 11.44 -4.80
C ILE A 136 1.95 12.59 -4.94
N ILE A 137 3.03 12.43 -5.71
CA ILE A 137 4.08 13.45 -5.93
C ILE A 137 3.52 14.82 -6.41
N PRO A 138 2.56 14.92 -7.34
CA PRO A 138 2.03 16.22 -7.75
C PRO A 138 1.12 16.90 -6.70
N ILE A 139 0.70 16.20 -5.63
CA ILE A 139 -0.18 16.78 -4.61
C ILE A 139 0.61 17.82 -3.79
N ARG A 140 0.31 19.11 -4.00
CA ARG A 140 0.97 20.24 -3.34
C ARG A 140 0.33 20.67 -2.02
N SER A 141 -0.89 20.18 -1.73
CA SER A 141 -1.66 20.53 -0.53
C SER A 141 -1.11 19.90 0.76
N VAL A 142 -0.21 18.92 0.65
CA VAL A 142 0.32 18.13 1.76
C VAL A 142 1.83 17.93 1.61
N LYS A 143 2.56 18.00 2.73
CA LYS A 143 4.02 17.87 2.80
C LYS A 143 4.44 16.45 3.15
#